data_AF-A0A0A6UI24-F1
#
_entry.id   AF-A0A0A6UI24-F1
#
_cell.length_a   1.000
_cell.length_b   1.000
_cell.length_c   1.000
_cell.angle_alpha   90.00
_cell.angle_beta   90.00
_cell.angle_gamma   90.00
#
_symmetry.space_group_name_H-M   'P 1'
#
loop_
_entity.id
_entity.type
_entity.pdbx_description
1 polymer ?
#
loop_
_entity_poly.entity_id
_entity_poly.type
_entity_poly.pdbx_seq_one_letter_code
_entity_poly.pdbx_strand_id
1 'polypeptide(L)'
;MSVLTDYFAAASDSVAATAVEYVDGQPRLLDLTAEDVAAGKALYQLLPNEAARPRVEIAQSGTLVVQSKGVDPTRLARLEEILSSRSYDEVNADPRQASLIAPAEEDIDGCMVLSVTDTLRDALASLEPAAQSQAARQWANAEFSAAATDSLTMFLVALTELAQRAVVNNDRLYCYVCF
;
A
#
# COMPACT_ATOMS: atom_id res chain seq x y z
N MET A 1 5.75 16.02 6.81
CA MET A 1 4.55 15.25 7.17
C MET A 1 4.73 13.85 6.63
N SER A 2 4.46 12.83 7.42
CA SER A 2 4.58 11.44 6.97
C SER A 2 3.18 10.93 6.67
N VAL A 3 2.99 10.45 5.45
CA VAL A 3 1.69 10.01 4.95
C VAL A 3 1.45 8.56 5.38
N LEU A 4 0.24 8.28 5.85
CA LEU A 4 -0.20 6.93 6.16
C LEU A 4 -0.76 6.29 4.89
N THR A 5 -0.36 5.06 4.61
CA THR A 5 -0.80 4.33 3.42
C THR A 5 -1.34 2.96 3.79
N ASP A 6 -2.54 2.65 3.36
CA ASP A 6 -3.19 1.36 3.54
C ASP A 6 -3.39 0.68 2.18
N TYR A 7 -2.71 -0.44 1.96
CA TYR A 7 -2.80 -1.23 0.74
C TYR A 7 -3.84 -2.32 0.87
N PHE A 8 -4.70 -2.48 -0.13
CA PHE A 8 -5.75 -3.48 -0.13
C PHE A 8 -6.05 -3.97 -1.55
N ALA A 9 -6.75 -5.10 -1.63
CA ALA A 9 -7.22 -5.68 -2.88
C ALA A 9 -8.73 -5.46 -3.06
N ALA A 10 -9.17 -5.18 -4.28
CA ALA A 10 -10.59 -5.10 -4.64
C ALA A 10 -10.83 -5.53 -6.09
N ALA A 11 -12.03 -6.07 -6.35
CA ALA A 11 -12.38 -6.62 -7.67
C ALA A 11 -12.42 -5.60 -8.82
N SER A 12 -12.60 -4.30 -8.50
CA SER A 12 -12.68 -3.23 -9.50
C SER A 12 -12.47 -1.85 -8.89
N ASP A 13 -12.21 -0.87 -9.75
CA ASP A 13 -12.02 0.53 -9.34
C ASP A 13 -13.28 1.08 -8.65
N SER A 14 -14.48 0.68 -9.10
CA SER A 14 -15.74 1.04 -8.44
C SER A 14 -15.89 0.45 -7.04
N VAL A 15 -15.45 -0.80 -6.83
CA VAL A 15 -15.49 -1.43 -5.50
C VAL A 15 -14.46 -0.79 -4.58
N ALA A 16 -13.27 -0.47 -5.11
CA ALA A 16 -12.23 0.23 -4.37
C ALA A 16 -12.67 1.65 -3.95
N ALA A 17 -13.39 2.36 -4.82
CA ALA A 17 -13.96 3.67 -4.47
C ALA A 17 -14.98 3.57 -3.33
N THR A 18 -15.73 2.46 -3.23
CA THR A 18 -16.67 2.21 -2.13
C THR A 18 -16.04 1.59 -0.89
N ALA A 19 -14.77 1.15 -0.96
CA ALA A 19 -14.08 0.49 0.15
C ALA A 19 -13.71 1.47 1.28
N VAL A 20 -13.87 2.78 1.03
CA VAL A 20 -13.75 3.84 2.02
C VAL A 20 -15.16 4.14 2.56
N GLU A 21 -15.43 3.68 3.77
CA GLU A 21 -16.63 4.09 4.50
C GLU A 21 -16.30 5.26 5.43
N TYR A 22 -17.17 6.26 5.46
CA TYR A 22 -17.04 7.40 6.34
C TYR A 22 -17.86 7.16 7.61
N VAL A 23 -17.17 6.79 8.69
CA VAL A 23 -17.79 6.58 10.01
C VAL A 23 -17.38 7.74 10.91
N ASP A 24 -18.36 8.50 11.41
CA ASP A 24 -18.14 9.68 12.26
C ASP A 24 -17.22 10.76 11.64
N GLY A 25 -17.31 10.96 10.33
CA GLY A 25 -16.48 11.93 9.60
C GLY A 25 -15.02 11.51 9.45
N GLN A 26 -14.67 10.27 9.83
CA GLN A 26 -13.37 9.68 9.59
C GLN A 26 -13.47 8.61 8.51
N PRO A 27 -12.70 8.73 7.42
CA PRO A 27 -12.64 7.69 6.42
C PRO A 27 -11.99 6.46 7.02
N ARG A 28 -12.62 5.31 6.78
CA ARG A 28 -12.16 3.99 7.18
C ARG A 28 -12.11 3.08 5.99
N LEU A 29 -11.03 2.32 5.91
CA LEU A 29 -10.93 1.23 4.96
C LEU A 29 -11.65 0.00 5.51
N LEU A 30 -12.59 -0.58 4.74
CA LEU A 30 -13.06 -1.97 4.88
C LEU A 30 -13.38 -2.43 6.33
N ASP A 31 -14.42 -1.92 6.97
CA ASP A 31 -14.89 -2.39 8.29
C ASP A 31 -13.79 -2.50 9.38
N LEU A 32 -12.65 -1.81 9.24
CA LEU A 32 -11.65 -1.73 10.29
C LEU A 32 -12.25 -1.00 11.49
N THR A 33 -11.97 -1.49 12.69
CA THR A 33 -12.55 -0.86 13.88
C THR A 33 -11.93 0.52 14.12
N ALA A 34 -12.65 1.38 14.84
CA ALA A 34 -12.13 2.69 15.26
C ALA A 34 -10.80 2.55 15.98
N GLU A 35 -10.71 1.50 16.78
CA GLU A 35 -9.57 1.18 17.63
C GLU A 35 -8.37 0.72 16.79
N ASP A 36 -8.57 -0.04 15.72
CA ASP A 36 -7.47 -0.46 14.82
C ASP A 36 -6.85 0.74 14.09
N VAL A 37 -7.70 1.60 13.53
CA VAL A 37 -7.28 2.84 12.85
C VAL A 37 -6.62 3.81 13.84
N ALA A 38 -7.18 3.96 15.04
CA ALA A 38 -6.64 4.82 16.09
C ALA A 38 -5.34 4.25 16.68
N ALA A 39 -5.22 2.93 16.85
CA ALA A 39 -4.01 2.25 17.32
C ALA A 39 -2.87 2.43 16.32
N GLY A 40 -3.16 2.32 15.01
CA GLY A 40 -2.24 2.72 13.95
C GLY A 40 -1.78 4.17 14.16
N LYS A 41 -2.71 5.13 14.10
CA LYS A 41 -2.39 6.57 14.26
C LYS A 41 -1.60 6.89 15.53
N ALA A 42 -1.96 6.31 16.67
CA ALA A 42 -1.32 6.55 17.97
C ALA A 42 0.11 5.98 18.03
N LEU A 43 0.33 4.75 17.54
CA LEU A 43 1.67 4.17 17.44
C LEU A 43 2.57 4.99 16.51
N TYR A 44 2.02 5.52 15.42
CA TYR A 44 2.75 6.35 14.46
C TYR A 44 3.16 7.73 14.97
N GLN A 45 2.51 8.23 16.03
CA GLN A 45 2.89 9.47 16.71
C GLN A 45 3.99 9.27 17.77
N LEU A 46 4.05 8.07 18.37
CA LEU A 46 4.88 7.83 19.56
C LEU A 46 6.26 7.21 19.26
N LEU A 47 6.41 6.41 18.19
CA LEU A 47 7.64 5.64 17.94
C LEU A 47 8.04 5.66 16.45
N PRO A 48 8.85 6.62 15.98
CA PRO A 48 9.20 6.80 14.56
C PRO A 48 9.86 5.59 13.89
N ASN A 49 10.53 4.73 14.67
CA ASN A 49 11.24 3.55 14.15
C ASN A 49 10.37 2.29 14.09
N GLU A 50 9.43 2.10 15.03
CA GLU A 50 8.44 1.01 14.96
C GLU A 50 7.34 1.31 13.94
N ALA A 51 7.05 2.60 13.76
CA ALA A 51 6.20 3.18 12.74
C ALA A 51 6.59 2.84 11.29
N ALA A 52 7.81 2.35 11.04
CA ALA A 52 8.23 1.94 9.71
C ALA A 52 7.81 0.49 9.39
N ARG A 53 7.43 -0.32 10.40
CA ARG A 53 7.03 -1.70 10.16
C ARG A 53 5.65 -1.73 9.52
N PRO A 54 5.46 -2.56 8.48
CA PRO A 54 4.14 -2.78 7.94
C PRO A 54 3.25 -3.45 8.99
N ARG A 55 1.99 -3.04 9.06
CA ARG A 55 0.97 -3.75 9.82
C ARG A 55 0.08 -4.49 8.84
N VAL A 56 -0.19 -5.76 9.14
CA VAL A 56 -1.07 -6.59 8.34
C VAL A 56 -2.32 -6.81 9.17
N GLU A 57 -3.42 -6.23 8.71
CA GLU A 57 -4.72 -6.34 9.36
C GLU A 57 -5.66 -7.11 8.44
N ILE A 58 -6.60 -7.83 9.03
CA ILE A 58 -7.67 -8.49 8.28
C ILE A 58 -8.94 -7.75 8.65
N ALA A 59 -9.52 -7.06 7.67
CA ALA A 59 -10.83 -6.44 7.76
C ALA A 59 -11.89 -7.45 8.20
N GLN A 60 -13.00 -6.99 8.78
CA GLN A 60 -14.11 -7.89 9.15
C GLN A 60 -14.68 -8.63 7.93
N SER A 61 -14.59 -8.01 6.75
CA SER A 61 -14.91 -8.62 5.45
C SER A 61 -13.96 -9.75 5.02
N GLY A 62 -12.87 -9.99 5.76
CA GLY A 62 -11.82 -10.97 5.44
C GLY A 62 -10.73 -10.42 4.52
N THR A 63 -10.83 -9.15 4.10
CA THR A 63 -9.85 -8.50 3.23
C THR A 63 -8.56 -8.21 3.98
N LEU A 64 -7.43 -8.60 3.40
CA LEU A 64 -6.11 -8.29 3.93
C LEU A 64 -5.77 -6.83 3.63
N VAL A 65 -5.36 -6.08 4.65
CA VAL A 65 -4.93 -4.69 4.55
C VAL A 65 -3.49 -4.60 5.04
N VAL A 66 -2.62 -4.03 4.21
CA VAL A 66 -1.21 -3.81 4.55
C VAL A 66 -0.99 -2.32 4.77
N GLN A 67 -0.92 -1.92 6.02
CA GLN A 67 -0.66 -0.55 6.41
C GLN A 67 0.84 -0.28 6.48
N SER A 68 1.27 0.87 5.96
CA SER A 68 2.66 1.33 5.97
C SER A 68 2.71 2.85 6.15
N LYS A 69 3.86 3.37 6.59
CA LYS A 69 4.10 4.79 6.76
C LYS A 69 5.19 5.25 5.80
N GLY A 70 4.91 6.31 5.03
CA GLY A 70 5.89 6.94 4.14
C GLY A 70 6.22 6.15 2.87
N VAL A 71 5.41 5.14 2.53
CA VAL A 71 5.46 4.41 1.26
C VAL A 71 4.21 4.75 0.47
N ASP A 72 4.23 5.86 -0.25
CA ASP A 72 3.14 6.24 -1.14
C ASP A 72 3.21 5.47 -2.48
N PRO A 73 2.09 5.32 -3.21
CA PRO A 73 2.03 4.50 -4.41
C PRO A 73 2.83 5.09 -5.58
N THR A 74 3.25 6.36 -5.55
CA THR A 74 4.16 6.88 -6.58
C THR A 74 5.55 6.29 -6.44
N ARG A 75 6.00 6.02 -5.20
CA ARG A 75 7.27 5.35 -4.89
C ARG A 75 7.29 3.88 -5.29
N LEU A 76 6.11 3.28 -5.45
CA LEU A 76 6.00 1.93 -6.00
C LEU A 76 6.44 1.83 -7.47
N ALA A 77 6.50 2.94 -8.22
CA ALA A 77 7.05 2.91 -9.58
C ALA A 77 8.50 2.40 -9.60
N ARG A 78 9.30 2.85 -8.62
CA ARG A 78 10.69 2.42 -8.50
C ARG A 78 10.80 0.96 -8.08
N LEU A 79 9.88 0.50 -7.24
CA LEU A 79 9.80 -0.92 -6.90
C LEU A 79 9.42 -1.76 -8.13
N GLU A 80 8.46 -1.31 -8.95
CA GLU A 80 8.10 -1.98 -10.20
C GLU A 80 9.28 -2.02 -11.17
N GLU A 81 10.08 -0.96 -11.29
CA GLU A 81 11.31 -0.97 -12.10
C GLU A 81 12.33 -2.02 -11.60
N ILE A 82 12.46 -2.21 -10.29
CA ILE A 82 13.38 -3.19 -9.70
C ILE A 82 12.89 -4.63 -9.92
N LEU A 83 11.58 -4.84 -9.79
CA LEU A 83 10.96 -6.17 -9.83
C LEU A 83 10.56 -6.62 -11.22
N SER A 84 10.31 -5.68 -12.13
CA SER A 84 9.91 -5.94 -13.50
C SER A 84 11.04 -5.61 -14.47
N SER A 85 10.85 -5.93 -15.75
CA SER A 85 11.76 -5.50 -16.81
C SER A 85 11.40 -4.14 -17.42
N ARG A 86 10.47 -3.38 -16.80
CA ARG A 86 10.04 -2.05 -17.27
C ARG A 86 10.94 -0.97 -16.69
N SER A 87 11.18 0.06 -17.48
CA SER A 87 11.85 1.28 -17.01
C SER A 87 10.92 2.14 -16.15
N TYR A 88 11.49 2.96 -15.26
CA TYR A 88 10.73 3.91 -14.45
C TYR A 88 9.79 4.81 -15.28
N ASP A 89 10.22 5.27 -16.47
CA ASP A 89 9.42 6.10 -17.36
C ASP A 89 8.21 5.33 -17.93
N GLU A 90 8.38 4.05 -18.29
CA GLU A 90 7.28 3.21 -18.77
C GLU A 90 6.27 2.89 -17.67
N VAL A 91 6.72 2.78 -16.43
CA VAL A 91 5.82 2.58 -15.27
C VAL A 91 5.04 3.86 -14.97
N ASN A 92 5.68 5.03 -14.99
CA ASN A 92 4.98 6.30 -14.77
C ASN A 92 4.05 6.70 -15.92
N ALA A 93 4.34 6.23 -17.14
CA ALA A 93 3.43 6.37 -18.27
C ALA A 93 2.21 5.44 -18.19
N ASP A 94 2.20 4.48 -17.26
CA ASP A 94 1.09 3.56 -17.07
C ASP A 94 -0.16 4.31 -16.56
N PRO A 95 -1.33 4.19 -17.23
CA PRO A 95 -2.55 4.88 -16.81
C PRO A 95 -3.02 4.52 -15.39
N ARG A 96 -2.60 3.37 -14.86
CA ARG A 96 -2.93 2.93 -13.51
C ARG A 96 -1.88 3.30 -12.48
N GLN A 97 -0.76 3.89 -12.85
CA GLN A 97 0.27 4.23 -11.88
C GLN A 97 -0.16 5.43 -11.03
N ALA A 98 -0.41 5.17 -9.74
CA ALA A 98 -0.89 6.15 -8.77
C ALA A 98 -2.10 6.99 -9.28
N SER A 99 -2.98 6.35 -10.06
CA SER A 99 -4.15 7.02 -10.64
C SER A 99 -5.20 7.25 -9.57
N LEU A 100 -5.84 8.43 -9.57
CA LEU A 100 -6.84 8.79 -8.57
C LEU A 100 -8.15 8.04 -8.85
N ILE A 101 -8.53 7.14 -7.94
CA ILE A 101 -9.77 6.35 -8.02
C ILE A 101 -10.89 7.05 -7.26
N ALA A 102 -10.60 7.52 -6.05
CA ALA A 102 -11.54 8.27 -5.23
C ALA A 102 -10.83 9.48 -4.59
N PRO A 103 -11.33 10.71 -4.80
CA PRO A 103 -10.81 11.90 -4.14
C PRO A 103 -11.18 11.93 -2.65
N ALA A 104 -10.48 12.77 -1.89
CA ALA A 104 -10.94 13.18 -0.57
C ALA A 104 -12.28 13.93 -0.69
N GLU A 105 -13.28 13.60 0.12
CA GLU A 105 -14.46 14.45 0.26
C GLU A 105 -14.07 15.78 0.91
N GLU A 106 -14.72 16.88 0.48
CA GLU A 106 -14.33 18.27 0.78
C GLU A 106 -14.26 18.61 2.28
N ASP A 107 -14.89 17.82 3.15
CA ASP A 107 -14.97 18.05 4.60
C ASP A 107 -13.92 17.27 5.43
N ILE A 108 -13.00 16.55 4.78
CA ILE A 108 -12.09 15.64 5.47
C ILE A 108 -10.66 15.85 4.94
N ASP A 109 -9.73 16.05 5.87
CA ASP A 109 -8.30 16.26 5.60
C ASP A 109 -7.72 15.17 4.66
N GLY A 110 -7.69 15.47 3.36
CA GLY A 110 -6.70 15.01 2.39
C GLY A 110 -6.64 13.52 2.03
N CYS A 111 -7.49 12.64 2.55
CA CYS A 111 -7.32 11.21 2.26
C CYS A 111 -7.88 10.80 0.88
N MET A 112 -7.15 9.99 0.11
CA MET A 112 -7.52 9.60 -1.27
C MET A 112 -7.20 8.14 -1.57
N VAL A 113 -7.93 7.53 -2.52
CA VAL A 113 -7.64 6.19 -3.03
C VAL A 113 -6.93 6.29 -4.37
N LEU A 114 -5.76 5.66 -4.45
CA LEU A 114 -4.92 5.59 -5.63
C LEU A 114 -4.81 4.15 -6.12
N SER A 115 -4.72 3.95 -7.43
CA SER A 115 -4.50 2.62 -8.01
C SER A 115 -3.02 2.21 -7.95
N VAL A 116 -2.80 0.91 -7.85
CA VAL A 116 -1.52 0.27 -8.10
C VAL A 116 -1.59 -0.48 -9.43
N THR A 117 -0.50 -0.52 -10.19
CA THR A 117 -0.43 -1.18 -11.49
C THR A 117 -0.64 -2.69 -11.37
N ASP A 118 -1.31 -3.27 -12.38
CA ASP A 118 -1.52 -4.72 -12.44
C ASP A 118 -0.18 -5.47 -12.64
N THR A 119 0.75 -4.88 -13.38
CA THR A 119 2.10 -5.42 -13.58
C THR A 119 2.87 -5.55 -12.27
N LEU A 120 2.79 -4.55 -11.38
CA LEU A 120 3.43 -4.64 -10.07
C LEU A 120 2.76 -5.70 -9.19
N ARG A 121 1.42 -5.80 -9.21
CA ARG A 121 0.71 -6.90 -8.52
C ARG A 121 1.24 -8.25 -8.98
N ASP A 122 1.33 -8.48 -10.29
CA ASP A 122 1.73 -9.77 -10.84
C ASP A 122 3.21 -10.09 -10.57
N ALA A 123 4.08 -9.06 -10.62
CA ALA A 123 5.49 -9.18 -10.27
C ALA A 123 5.67 -9.52 -8.78
N LEU A 124 4.92 -8.86 -7.89
CA LEU A 124 4.92 -9.16 -6.45
C LEU A 124 4.38 -10.57 -6.18
N ALA A 125 3.28 -10.96 -6.83
CA ALA A 125 2.69 -12.28 -6.63
C ALA A 125 3.64 -13.42 -7.02
N SER A 126 4.46 -13.18 -8.06
CA SER A 126 5.46 -14.13 -8.56
C SER A 126 6.81 -14.05 -7.83
N LEU A 127 6.96 -13.14 -6.87
CA LEU A 127 8.23 -12.86 -6.21
C LEU A 127 8.59 -13.95 -5.19
N GLU A 128 9.74 -14.58 -5.38
CA GLU A 128 10.22 -15.60 -4.44
C GLU A 128 10.71 -14.99 -3.11
N PRO A 129 10.55 -15.70 -1.97
CA PRO A 129 10.98 -15.22 -0.66
C PRO A 129 12.45 -14.80 -0.58
N ALA A 130 13.34 -15.51 -1.30
CA ALA A 130 14.75 -15.16 -1.36
C ALA A 130 15.00 -13.81 -2.06
N ALA A 131 14.23 -13.52 -3.12
CA ALA A 131 14.33 -12.29 -3.91
C ALA A 131 13.74 -11.07 -3.20
N GLN A 132 12.75 -11.27 -2.32
CA GLN A 132 12.13 -10.18 -1.54
C GLN A 132 13.16 -9.36 -0.74
N SER A 133 14.08 -10.03 -0.05
CA SER A 133 15.13 -9.35 0.73
C SER A 133 16.11 -8.54 -0.13
N GLN A 134 16.40 -9.03 -1.34
CA GLN A 134 17.27 -8.35 -2.29
C GLN A 134 16.58 -7.12 -2.89
N ALA A 135 15.30 -7.26 -3.28
CA ALA A 135 14.50 -6.15 -3.77
C ALA A 135 14.34 -5.04 -2.72
N ALA A 136 14.06 -5.41 -1.46
CA ALA A 136 13.98 -4.46 -0.35
C ALA A 136 15.28 -3.67 -0.17
N ARG A 137 16.44 -4.34 -0.25
CA ARG A 137 17.75 -3.67 -0.18
C ARG A 137 17.98 -2.72 -1.34
N GLN A 138 17.66 -3.13 -2.56
CA GLN A 138 17.85 -2.29 -3.75
C GLN A 138 16.96 -1.06 -3.68
N TRP A 139 15.69 -1.24 -3.31
CA TRP A 139 14.74 -0.15 -3.15
C TRP A 139 15.12 0.78 -2.00
N ALA A 140 15.58 0.21 -0.87
CA ALA A 140 16.07 1.00 0.26
C ALA A 140 17.23 1.91 -0.16
N ASN A 141 18.19 1.40 -0.93
CA ASN A 141 19.32 2.21 -1.42
C ASN A 141 18.91 3.27 -2.46
N ALA A 142 17.84 3.03 -3.21
CA ALA A 142 17.37 3.94 -4.24
C ALA A 142 16.59 5.13 -3.67
N GLU A 143 15.73 4.91 -2.67
CA GLU A 143 14.74 5.90 -2.21
C GLU A 143 14.65 6.10 -0.69
N PHE A 144 15.29 5.25 0.10
CA PHE A 144 15.22 5.28 1.56
C PHE A 144 16.62 5.29 2.19
N SER A 145 16.68 5.10 3.50
CA SER A 145 17.93 4.89 4.23
C SER A 145 18.21 3.39 4.39
N ALA A 146 19.47 3.01 4.52
CA ALA A 146 19.86 1.61 4.76
C ALA A 146 19.19 1.01 6.02
N ALA A 147 18.83 1.84 7.01
CA ALA A 147 18.12 1.45 8.22
C ALA A 147 16.65 1.02 7.97
N ALA A 148 16.07 1.38 6.83
CA ALA A 148 14.70 0.98 6.45
C ALA A 148 14.63 -0.41 5.81
N THR A 149 15.76 -1.05 5.51
CA THR A 149 15.83 -2.33 4.78
C THR A 149 14.98 -3.43 5.44
N ASP A 150 15.06 -3.58 6.76
CA ASP A 150 14.33 -4.65 7.46
C ASP A 150 12.82 -4.39 7.42
N SER A 151 12.42 -3.14 7.64
CA SER A 151 11.02 -2.71 7.54
C SER A 151 10.46 -2.88 6.12
N LEU A 152 11.23 -2.51 5.10
CA LEU A 152 10.85 -2.69 3.70
C LEU A 152 10.78 -4.17 3.32
N THR A 153 11.65 -5.01 3.87
CA THR A 153 11.59 -6.47 3.66
C THR A 153 10.29 -7.03 4.21
N MET A 154 9.93 -6.67 5.45
CA MET A 154 8.63 -7.06 6.02
C MET A 154 7.48 -6.53 5.16
N PHE A 155 7.60 -5.30 4.63
CA PHE A 155 6.55 -4.68 3.82
C PHE A 155 6.37 -5.43 2.51
N LEU A 156 7.46 -5.81 1.84
CA LEU A 156 7.40 -6.62 0.62
C LEU A 156 6.83 -8.01 0.87
N VAL A 157 7.13 -8.64 2.02
CA VAL A 157 6.52 -9.93 2.39
C VAL A 157 5.00 -9.78 2.50
N ALA A 158 4.53 -8.79 3.25
CA ALA A 158 3.11 -8.52 3.43
C ALA A 158 2.41 -8.15 2.12
N LEU A 159 3.03 -7.28 1.31
CA LEU A 159 2.49 -6.84 0.03
C LEU A 159 2.47 -7.98 -1.00
N THR A 160 3.45 -8.88 -0.96
CA THR A 160 3.48 -10.09 -1.78
C THR A 160 2.32 -11.01 -1.42
N GLU A 161 2.06 -11.24 -0.12
CA GLU A 161 0.92 -12.05 0.31
C GLU A 161 -0.41 -11.43 -0.16
N LEU A 162 -0.56 -10.11 -0.03
CA LEU A 162 -1.71 -9.38 -0.55
C LEU A 162 -1.85 -9.55 -2.07
N ALA A 163 -0.76 -9.39 -2.82
CA ALA A 163 -0.74 -9.54 -4.27
C ALA A 163 -1.08 -10.96 -4.71
N GLN A 164 -0.58 -11.98 -4.03
CA GLN A 164 -0.89 -13.39 -4.31
C GLN A 164 -2.38 -13.67 -4.14
N ARG A 165 -2.97 -13.21 -3.04
CA ARG A 165 -4.42 -13.33 -2.82
C ARG A 165 -5.21 -12.57 -3.88
N ALA A 166 -4.77 -11.37 -4.23
CA ALA A 166 -5.41 -10.57 -5.27
C ALA A 166 -5.39 -11.29 -6.62
N VAL A 167 -4.27 -11.89 -7.02
CA VAL A 167 -4.16 -12.67 -8.28
C VAL A 167 -5.10 -13.88 -8.25
N VAL A 168 -5.16 -14.62 -7.15
CA VAL A 168 -6.05 -15.79 -7.01
C VAL A 168 -7.53 -15.38 -7.13
N ASN A 169 -7.89 -14.24 -6.56
CA ASN A 169 -9.26 -13.72 -6.59
C ASN A 169 -9.57 -12.89 -7.85
N ASN A 170 -8.58 -12.68 -8.74
CA ASN A 170 -8.67 -11.79 -9.90
C ASN A 170 -9.02 -10.32 -9.51
N ASP A 171 -8.52 -9.90 -8.35
CA ASP A 171 -8.62 -8.55 -7.80
C ASP A 171 -7.45 -7.67 -8.24
N ARG A 172 -7.63 -6.35 -8.08
CA ARG A 172 -6.61 -5.32 -8.31
C ARG A 172 -6.14 -4.73 -6.99
N LEU A 173 -4.94 -4.16 -6.99
CA LEU A 173 -4.38 -3.50 -5.81
C LEU A 173 -4.65 -2.00 -5.82
N TYR A 174 -4.93 -1.47 -4.63
CA TYR A 174 -5.20 -0.07 -4.37
C TYR A 174 -4.43 0.37 -3.13
N CYS A 175 -4.16 1.67 -3.06
CA CYS A 175 -3.51 2.30 -1.93
C CYS A 175 -4.38 3.47 -1.48
N TYR A 176 -4.82 3.39 -0.24
CA TYR A 176 -5.48 4.49 0.43
C TYR A 176 -4.43 5.32 1.17
N VAL A 177 -4.44 6.63 0.95
CA VAL A 177 -3.39 7.55 1.38
C VAL A 177 -4.03 8.63 2.21
N CYS A 178 -3.55 8.87 3.44
CA CYS A 178 -4.07 9.93 4.29
C CYS A 178 -2.93 10.77 4.94
N PHE A 179 -3.11 12.10 4.97
CA PHE A 179 -2.10 13.09 5.36
C PHE A 179 -2.18 13.55 6.82
#